data_AF-N6UHP8-F1
#
_entry.id   AF-N6UHP8-F1
#
_cell.length_a   1.000
_cell.length_b   1.000
_cell.length_c   1.000
_cell.angle_alpha   90.00
_cell.angle_beta   90.00
_cell.angle_gamma   90.00
#
_symmetry.space_group_name_H-M   'P 1'
#
loop_
_entity.id
_entity.type
_entity.pdbx_description
1 polymer ?
#
loop_
_entity_poly.entity_id
_entity_poly.type
_entity_poly.pdbx_seq_one_letter_code
_entity_poly.pdbx_strand_id
1 'polypeptide(L)' 'MLFKEALRTGFFELQAARDKYRELSLLDNMQVDLVLRFIEVQALILSPICPHVAEKVWELLG' A
#
# COMPACT_ATOMS: atom_id res chain seq x y z
N MET A 1 -13.64 -17.84 -6.50
CA MET A 1 -13.07 -16.51 -6.24
C MET A 1 -11.66 -16.68 -5.68
N LEU A 2 -10.66 -15.98 -6.21
CA LEU A 2 -9.23 -16.16 -5.88
C LEU A 2 -8.75 -15.18 -4.81
N PHE A 3 -9.40 -15.17 -3.65
CA PHE A 3 -9.09 -14.20 -2.57
C PHE A 3 -7.67 -14.34 -1.99
N LYS A 4 -7.13 -15.57 -1.97
CA LYS A 4 -5.76 -15.82 -1.53
C LYS A 4 -4.73 -15.16 -2.45
N GLU A 5 -4.94 -15.25 -3.76
CA GLU A 5 -4.04 -14.63 -4.74
C GLU A 5 -4.18 -13.11 -4.76
N ALA A 6 -5.42 -12.60 -4.64
CA ALA A 6 -5.66 -11.17 -4.51
C ALA A 6 -4.95 -10.56 -3.29
N LEU A 7 -4.94 -11.25 -2.15
CA LEU A 7 -4.19 -10.79 -0.97
C LEU A 7 -2.67 -10.89 -1.19
N ARG A 8 -2.20 -11.96 -1.85
CA ARG A 8 -0.78 -12.13 -2.17
C ARG A 8 -0.26 -10.98 -3.02
N THR A 9 -0.93 -10.67 -4.13
CA THR A 9 -0.49 -9.63 -5.07
C THR A 9 -0.78 -8.23 -4.52
N GLY A 10 -1.99 -8.02 -4.01
CA GLY A 10 -2.49 -6.72 -3.58
C GLY A 10 -1.94 -6.21 -2.25
N PHE A 11 -1.44 -7.09 -1.38
CA PHE A 11 -0.87 -6.71 -0.09
C PHE A 11 0.60 -7.11 0.01
N PHE A 12 0.91 -8.41 -0.04
CA PHE A 12 2.28 -8.87 0.24
C PHE A 12 3.29 -8.41 -0.83
N GLU A 13 2.98 -8.59 -2.12
CA GLU A 13 3.87 -8.17 -3.20
C GLU A 13 3.97 -6.64 -3.30
N LEU A 14 2.87 -5.92 -3.04
CA LEU A 14 2.85 -4.47 -3.03
C LEU A 14 3.73 -3.88 -1.90
N GLN A 15 3.68 -4.45 -0.69
CA GLN A 15 4.57 -4.07 0.42
C GLN A 15 6.04 -4.36 0.09
N ALA A 16 6.33 -5.53 -0.51
CA ALA A 16 7.69 -5.88 -0.92
C ALA A 16 8.25 -4.90 -1.98
N ALA A 17 7.40 -4.44 -2.90
CA ALA A 17 7.78 -3.42 -3.88
C ALA A 17 8.11 -2.07 -3.23
N ARG A 18 7.35 -1.66 -2.21
CA ARG A 18 7.65 -0.46 -1.41
C ARG A 18 8.98 -0.59 -0.68
N ASP A 19 9.23 -1.73 -0.05
CA ASP A 19 10.49 -1.97 0.67
C ASP A 19 11.69 -1.90 -0.26
N LYS A 20 11.59 -2.51 -1.44
CA LYS A 20 12.60 -2.39 -2.48
C LYS A 20 12.79 -0.93 -2.93
N TYR A 21 11.70 -0.18 -3.11
CA TYR A 21 11.79 1.24 -3.46
C TYR A 21 12.51 2.05 -2.36
N ARG A 22 12.23 1.76 -1.09
CA ARG A 22 12.92 2.39 0.05
C ARG A 22 14.41 2.08 0.06
N GLU A 23 14.80 0.82 -0.18
CA GLU A 23 16.21 0.41 -0.24
C GLU A 23 16.96 1.08 -1.40
N LEU A 24 16.31 1.24 -2.55
CA LEU A 24 16.91 1.92 -3.71
C LEU A 24 17.00 3.43 -3.53
N SER A 25 16.10 4.02 -2.73
CA SER A 25 16.01 5.47 -2.50
C SER A 25 16.76 5.94 -1.25
N LEU A 26 17.65 5.11 -0.70
CA LEU A 26 18.42 5.43 0.53
C LEU A 26 19.28 6.70 0.40
N LEU A 27 19.71 7.05 -0.82
CA LEU A 27 20.59 8.19 -1.06
C LEU A 27 19.83 9.51 -1.27
N ASP A 28 18.65 9.47 -1.89
CA ASP A 28 17.92 10.67 -2.34
C ASP A 28 16.57 10.89 -1.64
N ASN A 29 16.26 10.10 -0.60
CA ASN A 29 14.94 9.99 0.04
C ASN A 29 13.84 9.46 -0.90
N MET A 30 12.75 8.95 -0.30
CA MET A 30 11.58 8.50 -1.06
C MET A 30 10.77 9.71 -1.54
N GLN A 31 10.28 9.67 -2.78
CA GLN A 31 9.39 10.70 -3.31
C GLN A 31 8.04 10.66 -2.59
N VAL A 32 7.67 11.77 -1.97
CA VAL A 32 6.46 11.90 -1.13
C VAL A 32 5.19 11.54 -1.90
N ASP A 33 5.04 12.04 -3.12
CA ASP A 33 3.86 11.77 -3.97
C ASP A 33 3.68 10.27 -4.24
N LEU A 34 4.79 9.55 -4.45
CA LEU A 34 4.77 8.12 -4.72
C LEU A 34 4.38 7.32 -3.47
N VAL A 35 4.84 7.77 -2.30
CA VAL A 35 4.48 7.17 -1.01
C VAL A 35 3.01 7.40 -0.69
N LEU A 36 2.49 8.61 -0.88
CA LEU A 36 1.07 8.90 -0.70
C LEU A 36 0.21 8.07 -1.66
N ARG A 37 0.61 7.97 -2.92
CA ARG A 37 -0.07 7.12 -3.91
C ARG A 37 -0.08 5.64 -3.50
N PHE A 38 1.02 5.15 -2.96
CA PHE A 38 1.09 3.79 -2.44
C PHE A 38 0.08 3.57 -1.29
N ILE A 39 -0.02 4.52 -0.35
CA ILE A 39 -0.95 4.42 0.80
C ILE A 39 -2.41 4.42 0.31
N GLU A 40 -2.77 5.31 -0.61
CA GLU A 40 -4.11 5.34 -1.23
C GLU A 40 -4.48 4.00 -1.88
N VAL A 41 -3.59 3.49 -2.75
CA VAL A 41 -3.82 2.24 -3.49
C VAL A 41 -3.90 1.05 -2.53
N GLN A 42 -3.06 1.03 -1.49
CA GLN A 42 -3.08 -0.04 -0.50
C GLN A 42 -4.38 -0.05 0.30
N ALA A 43 -4.89 1.12 0.69
CA ALA A 43 -6.17 1.24 1.40
C ALA A 43 -7.35 0.79 0.53
N LEU A 44 -7.39 1.19 -0.75
CA LEU A 44 -8.44 0.77 -1.69
C LEU A 44 -8.46 -0.74 -1.90
N ILE A 45 -7.30 -1.37 -2.15
CA ILE A 45 -7.20 -2.81 -2.36
C ILE A 45 -7.59 -3.59 -1.10
N LEU A 46 -7.32 -3.03 0.09
CA LEU A 46 -7.62 -3.67 1.36
C LEU A 46 -9.08 -3.46 1.81
N SER A 47 -9.80 -2.49 1.24
CA SER A 47 -11.20 -2.18 1.61
C SER A 47 -12.17 -3.38 1.63
N PRO A 48 -12.17 -4.35 0.69
CA PRO A 48 -13.06 -5.51 0.75
C PRO A 48 -12.65 -6.56 1.79
N ILE A 49 -11.44 -6.48 2.37
CA ILE A 49 -10.91 -7.45 3.34
C ILE A 49 -10.96 -6.86 4.76
N CYS A 50 -10.42 -5.65 4.93
CA CYS A 50 -10.33 -4.93 6.21
C CYS A 50 -10.93 -3.52 6.07
N PRO A 51 -12.26 -3.38 5.97
CA PRO A 51 -12.91 -2.10 5.71
C PRO A 51 -12.64 -1.07 6.82
N HIS A 52 -12.68 -1.47 8.09
CA HIS A 52 -12.46 -0.55 9.23
C HIS A 52 -11.05 0.07 9.24
N VAL A 53 -10.04 -0.71 8.82
CA VAL A 53 -8.66 -0.22 8.75
C VAL A 53 -8.47 0.66 7.54
N ALA A 54 -9.02 0.25 6.39
CA ALA A 54 -8.98 1.05 5.16
C ALA A 54 -9.64 2.43 5.38
N GLU A 55 -10.81 2.47 6.04
CA GLU A 55 -11.50 3.70 6.41
C GLU A 55 -10.62 4.56 7.31
N LYS A 56 -10.01 3.97 8.34
CA LYS A 56 -9.16 4.75 9.25
C LYS A 56 -7.93 5.32 8.56
N VAL A 57 -7.34 4.58 7.63
CA VAL A 57 -6.22 5.06 6.80
C VAL A 57 -6.70 6.17 5.86
N TRP A 58 -7.90 6.05 5.30
CA TRP A 58 -8.49 7.06 4.43
C TRP A 58 -8.72 8.39 5.17
N GLU A 59 -9.27 8.34 6.38
CA GLU A 59 -9.40 9.53 7.25
C GLU A 59 -8.05 10.20 7.57
N LEU A 60 -6.96 9.43 7.65
CA LEU A 60 -5.62 9.95 7.93
C LEU A 60 -4.96 10.60 6.71
N LEU A 61 -5.42 10.27 5.50
CA LEU A 61 -4.90 10.87 4.26
C LEU A 61 -5.45 12.28 4.01
N GLY A 62 -6.62 12.62 4.58
CA GLY A 62 -7.24 13.94 4.51
C GLY A 62 -8.63 13.92 3.89
#